data_AF-A0A537WD01-F1
#
_entry.id   AF-A0A537WD01-F1
#
_cell.length_a   1.000
_cell.length_b   1.000
_cell.length_c   1.000
_cell.angle_alpha   90.00
_cell.angle_beta   90.00
_cell.angle_gamma   90.00
#
_symmetry.space_group_name_H-M   'P 1'
#
loop_
_entity.id
_entity.type
_entity.pdbx_description
1 polymer ?
#
loop_
_entity_poly.entity_id
_entity_poly.type
_entity_poly.pdbx_seq_one_letter_code
_entity_poly.pdbx_strand_id
1 'polypeptide(L)' 'SLISAEHRGSIHSLGALVQGAAACNGWAFWYIQRNGQPLPIDSLRQLVRAELSPR' A
#
# COMPACT_ATOMS: atom_id res chain seq x y z
N SER A 1 -7.33 -4.68 6.34
CA SER A 1 -7.11 -5.74 5.32
C SER A 1 -7.68 -5.26 3.99
N LEU A 2 -7.17 -5.79 2.87
CA LEU A 2 -7.66 -5.54 1.51
C LEU A 2 -8.53 -6.70 1.03
N ILE A 3 -9.38 -6.43 0.03
CA ILE A 3 -10.19 -7.42 -0.69
C ILE A 3 -9.89 -7.29 -2.19
N SER A 4 -9.62 -8.39 -2.87
CA SER A 4 -9.47 -8.47 -4.32
C SER A 4 -10.15 -9.74 -4.82
N ALA A 5 -11.26 -9.58 -5.54
CA ALA A 5 -12.16 -10.67 -5.89
C ALA A 5 -12.54 -11.50 -4.64
N GLU A 6 -12.33 -12.81 -4.66
CA GLU A 6 -12.57 -13.74 -3.53
C GLU A 6 -11.48 -13.72 -2.45
N HIS A 7 -10.39 -12.97 -2.63
CA HIS A 7 -9.24 -12.97 -1.72
C HIS A 7 -9.30 -11.80 -0.73
N ARG A 8 -9.00 -12.09 0.54
CA ARG A 8 -8.82 -11.10 1.62
C ARG A 8 -7.46 -11.26 2.26
N GLY A 9 -6.72 -10.17 2.44
CA GLY A 9 -5.36 -10.23 3.00
C GLY A 9 -4.86 -8.91 3.59
N SER A 10 -3.62 -8.90 4.07
CA SER A 10 -2.92 -7.65 4.36
C SER A 10 -2.47 -7.00 3.04
N ILE A 11 -1.99 -5.76 3.11
CA ILE A 11 -1.40 -5.08 1.94
C ILE A 11 -0.20 -5.86 1.37
N HIS A 12 0.48 -6.64 2.22
CA HIS A 12 1.63 -7.47 1.84
C HIS A 12 1.18 -8.81 1.27
N SER A 13 0.34 -9.57 1.98
CA SER A 13 -0.03 -10.92 1.54
C SER A 13 -0.86 -10.89 0.25
N LEU A 14 -1.77 -9.92 0.12
CA LEU A 14 -2.55 -9.76 -1.10
C LEU A 14 -1.71 -9.19 -2.25
N GLY A 15 -0.77 -8.29 -1.96
CA GLY A 15 0.18 -7.81 -2.96
C GLY A 15 1.13 -8.89 -3.47
N ALA A 16 1.52 -9.84 -2.62
CA ALA A 16 2.31 -11.00 -3.00
C ALA A 16 1.51 -11.95 -3.91
N LEU A 17 0.25 -12.22 -3.53
CA LEU A 17 -0.67 -13.03 -4.32
C LEU A 17 -0.90 -12.45 -5.72
N VAL A 18 -1.21 -11.16 -5.83
CA VAL A 18 -1.47 -10.47 -7.10
C VAL A 18 -0.25 -10.49 -8.02
N GLN A 19 0.97 -10.41 -7.46
CA GLN A 19 2.21 -10.46 -8.24
C GLN A 19 2.68 -11.89 -8.56
N GLY A 20 2.07 -12.93 -8.00
CA GLY A 20 2.59 -14.29 -8.08
C GLY A 20 3.96 -14.45 -7.43
N ALA A 21 4.27 -13.66 -6.40
CA ALA A 21 5.57 -13.62 -5.72
C ALA A 21 5.49 -14.16 -4.29
N ALA A 22 6.62 -14.59 -3.73
CA ALA A 22 6.68 -15.10 -2.35
C ALA A 22 6.44 -14.01 -1.28
N ALA A 23 6.73 -12.74 -1.60
CA ALA A 23 6.54 -11.60 -0.71
C ALA A 23 6.27 -10.32 -1.51
N CYS A 24 5.72 -9.31 -0.84
CA CYS A 24 5.48 -7.99 -1.41
C CYS A 24 5.66 -6.89 -0.35
N ASN A 25 6.33 -5.80 -0.74
CA ASN A 25 6.25 -4.55 0.00
C ASN A 25 4.96 -3.81 -0.40
N GLY A 26 3.85 -4.12 0.30
CA GLY A 26 2.53 -3.54 0.02
C GLY A 26 2.48 -2.01 0.09
N TRP A 27 3.35 -1.38 0.87
CA TRP A 27 3.39 0.08 0.96
C TRP A 27 3.80 0.74 -0.36
N ALA A 28 4.76 0.13 -1.07
CA ALA A 28 5.22 0.62 -2.37
C ALA A 28 4.40 0.08 -3.54
N PHE A 29 3.72 -1.06 -3.37
CA PHE A 29 2.99 -1.73 -4.45
C PHE A 29 1.58 -1.17 -4.68
N TRP A 30 0.88 -0.73 -3.63
CA TRP A 30 -0.47 -0.18 -3.77
C TRP A 30 -0.43 1.33 -3.95
N TYR A 31 -1.24 1.85 -4.86
CA TYR A 31 -1.30 3.27 -5.20
C TYR A 31 -2.73 3.79 -5.11
N ILE A 32 -2.88 5.07 -4.77
CA ILE A 32 -4.11 5.84 -5.00
C ILE A 32 -3.92 6.75 -6.22
N GLN A 33 -5.02 7.16 -6.85
CA GLN A 33 -4.98 8.23 -7.85
C GLN A 33 -5.02 9.59 -7.14
N ARG A 34 -4.02 10.43 -7.39
CA ARG A 34 -3.99 11.82 -6.91
C ARG A 34 -3.53 12.71 -8.06
N ASN A 35 -4.37 13.68 -8.43
CA ASN A 35 -4.11 14.59 -9.55
C ASN A 35 -3.81 13.85 -10.88
N GLY A 36 -4.51 12.74 -11.12
CA GLY A 36 -4.33 11.92 -12.32
C GLY A 36 -3.02 11.11 -12.36
N GLN A 37 -2.27 11.06 -11.27
CA GLN A 37 -1.04 10.29 -11.16
C GLN A 37 -1.16 9.23 -10.04
N PRO A 38 -0.55 8.05 -10.22
CA PRO A 38 -0.47 7.04 -9.18
C PRO A 38 0.48 7.50 -8.06
N LEU A 39 -0.01 7.54 -6.83
CA LEU A 39 0.77 7.85 -5.63
C LEU A 39 0.84 6.61 -4.72
N PRO A 40 2.02 6.09 -4.39
CA PRO A 40 2.14 4.95 -3.47
C PRO A 40 1.49 5.27 -2.12
N ILE A 41 0.84 4.29 -1.50
CA ILE A 41 0.30 4.47 -0.15
C ILE A 41 1.40 4.74 0.88
N ASP A 42 2.65 4.35 0.59
CA ASP A 42 3.81 4.71 1.42
C ASP A 42 3.99 6.22 1.58
N SER A 43 3.72 6.99 0.52
CA SER A 43 3.81 8.46 0.58
C SER A 43 2.83 9.04 1.60
N LEU A 44 1.62 8.48 1.70
CA LEU A 44 0.64 8.89 2.71
C LEU A 44 1.08 8.50 4.12
N ARG A 45 1.66 7.31 4.29
CA ARG A 45 2.24 6.87 5.56
C ARG A 45 3.36 7.81 6.03
N GLN A 46 4.19 8.29 5.11
CA GLN A 46 5.27 9.22 5.42
C GLN A 46 4.73 10.59 5.86
N LEU A 47 3.67 11.10 5.21
CA LEU A 47 3.01 12.35 5.62
C LEU A 47 2.49 12.26 7.07
N VAL A 48 1.73 11.21 7.39
CA VAL A 48 1.23 11.00 8.76
C VAL A 48 2.37 10.89 9.76
N ARG A 49 3.46 10.20 9.41
CA ARG A 49 4.63 10.10 10.31
C ARG A 49 5.28 11.45 10.56
N ALA A 50 5.41 12.29 9.54
CA ALA A 50 5.95 13.64 9.69
C ALA A 50 5.05 14.52 10.57
N GLU A 51 3.72 14.36 10.49
CA GLU A 51 2.76 15.07 11.35
C GLU A 51 2.80 14.59 12.81
N LEU A 52 3.10 13.30 13.04
CA LEU A 52 3.16 12.70 14.38
C LEU A 52 4.53 12.82 15.05
N SER A 53 5.58 13.22 14.33
CA SER A 53 6.89 13.46 14.91
C SER A 53 6.81 14.68 15.86
N PRO A 54 7.17 14.54 17.15
CA PRO A 54 7.27 15.69 18.04
C PRO A 54 8.29 16.68 17.46
N ARG A 55 7.99 17.97 17.55
CA ARG A 55 8.99 19.03 17.31
C ARG A 55 10.10 18.95 18.34
#